data_AF-A0A0L0VVH6-F1
#
_entry.id   AF-A0A0L0VVH6-F1
#
_cell.length_a   1.000
_cell.length_b   1.000
_cell.length_c   1.000
_cell.angle_alpha   90.00
_cell.angle_beta   90.00
_cell.angle_gamma   90.00
#
_symmetry.space_group_name_H-M   'P 1'
#
loop_
_entity.id
_entity.type
_entity.pdbx_description
1 polymer ?
#
loop_
_entity_poly.entity_id
_entity_poly.type
_entity_poly.pdbx_seq_one_letter_code
_entity_poly.pdbx_strand_id
1 'polypeptide(L)'
;MNSQQIDSLSKSAGEVNEDFHQLLALFVELEENDLEAFHPCQFVKIIKTLKSRFEAALYLLLLYLTPAIPDADSQDQFKTWFIVWNNSIISAMQNFEHVVESLVVTP
;
A
#
# COMPACT_ATOMS: atom_id res chain seq x y z
N MET A 1 5.44 12.67 17.72
CA MET A 1 6.24 12.48 16.50
C MET A 1 7.45 13.38 16.56
N ASN A 2 8.65 12.88 16.30
CA ASN A 2 9.84 13.72 16.13
C ASN A 2 9.99 14.15 14.66
N SER A 3 10.92 15.07 14.36
CA SER A 3 11.14 15.56 13.00
C SER A 3 11.49 14.43 12.01
N GLN A 4 12.33 13.48 12.41
CA GLN A 4 12.71 12.34 11.56
C GLN A 4 11.50 11.48 11.16
N GLN A 5 10.56 11.25 12.08
CA GLN A 5 9.33 10.50 11.79
C GLN A 5 8.41 11.27 10.84
N ILE A 6 8.32 12.60 10.98
CA ILE A 6 7.55 13.47 10.06
C ILE A 6 8.16 13.44 8.66
N ASP A 7 9.49 13.59 8.55
CA ASP A 7 10.20 13.57 7.28
C ASP A 7 10.06 12.19 6.60
N SER A 8 10.15 11.10 7.37
CA SER A 8 9.95 9.75 6.88
C SER A 8 8.53 9.53 6.36
N LEU A 9 7.50 10.02 7.07
CA LEU A 9 6.11 9.94 6.64
C LEU A 9 5.88 10.75 5.35
N SER A 10 6.44 11.95 5.27
CA SER A 10 6.36 12.80 4.07
C SER A 10 7.03 12.13 2.86
N LYS A 11 8.24 11.59 3.03
CA LYS A 11 8.96 10.86 1.98
C LYS A 11 8.21 9.60 1.55
N SER A 12 7.57 8.91 2.48
CA SER A 12 6.81 7.69 2.20
C SER A 12 5.69 7.93 1.20
N ALA A 13 5.07 9.10 1.15
CA ALA A 13 4.04 9.40 0.15
C ALA A 13 4.59 9.40 -1.28
N GLY A 14 5.77 10.01 -1.48
CA GLY A 14 6.46 9.99 -2.78
C GLY A 14 6.92 8.58 -3.16
N GLU A 15 7.38 7.81 -2.18
CA GLU A 15 7.75 6.41 -2.38
C GLU A 15 6.57 5.51 -2.75
N VAL A 16 5.40 5.69 -2.13
CA VAL A 16 4.16 4.98 -2.50
C VAL A 16 3.72 5.35 -3.92
N ASN A 17 3.81 6.63 -4.29
CA ASN A 17 3.51 7.06 -5.66
C ASN A 17 4.43 6.38 -6.68
N GLU A 18 5.72 6.27 -6.38
CA GLU A 18 6.70 5.58 -7.23
C GLU A 18 6.37 4.08 -7.37
N ASP A 19 6.00 3.39 -6.29
CA ASP A 19 5.54 1.99 -6.38
C ASP A 19 4.31 1.82 -7.27
N PHE A 20 3.35 2.76 -7.22
CA PHE A 20 2.19 2.73 -8.10
C PHE A 20 2.58 2.94 -9.57
N HIS A 21 3.52 3.82 -9.87
CA HIS A 21 4.04 3.99 -11.23
C HIS A 21 4.72 2.71 -11.73
N GLN A 22 5.51 2.05 -10.87
CA GLN A 22 6.13 0.76 -11.22
C GLN A 22 5.08 -0.32 -11.46
N LEU A 23 4.03 -0.38 -10.63
CA LEU A 23 2.94 -1.34 -10.82
C LEU A 23 2.19 -1.10 -12.15
N LEU A 24 1.91 0.16 -12.49
CA LEU A 24 1.29 0.52 -13.76
C LEU A 24 2.19 0.19 -14.96
N ALA A 25 3.50 0.41 -14.85
CA ALA A 25 4.44 0.04 -15.89
C ALA A 25 4.45 -1.47 -16.17
N LEU A 26 4.37 -2.31 -15.12
CA LEU A 26 4.23 -3.76 -15.30
C LEU A 26 2.94 -4.15 -16.01
N PHE A 27 1.84 -3.43 -15.76
CA PHE A 27 0.58 -3.67 -16.47
C PHE A 27 0.67 -3.30 -17.95
N VAL A 28 1.29 -2.16 -18.27
CA VAL A 28 1.52 -1.74 -19.66
C VAL A 28 2.41 -2.74 -20.38
N GLU A 29 3.51 -3.17 -19.74
CA GLU A 29 4.40 -4.18 -20.32
C GLU A 29 3.69 -5.51 -20.60
N LEU A 30 2.80 -5.95 -19.70
CA LEU A 30 1.98 -7.15 -19.90
C LEU A 30 0.93 -6.99 -21.01
N GLU A 31 0.40 -5.78 -21.23
CA GLU A 31 -0.56 -5.52 -22.31
C GLU A 31 0.13 -5.45 -23.68
N GLU A 32 1.35 -4.91 -23.73
CA GLU A 32 2.13 -4.74 -24.96
C GLU A 32 2.86 -6.02 -25.41
N ASN A 33 3.07 -6.98 -24.51
CA ASN A 33 3.81 -8.23 -24.78
C ASN A 33 2.91 -9.47 -24.54
N ASP A 34 3.28 -10.61 -25.13
CA ASP A 34 2.62 -11.88 -24.82
C ASP A 34 2.84 -12.29 -23.34
N LEU A 35 1.97 -13.18 -22.84
CA LEU A 35 2.02 -13.75 -21.47
C LEU A 35 3.39 -14.29 -21.03
N GLU A 36 4.32 -14.56 -21.96
CA GLU A 36 5.70 -14.94 -21.66
C GLU A 36 6.49 -13.83 -20.91
N ALA A 37 6.07 -12.57 -21.03
CA ALA A 37 6.62 -11.43 -20.27
C ALA A 37 6.02 -11.30 -18.86
N PHE A 38 5.04 -12.14 -18.49
CA PHE A 38 4.43 -12.10 -17.17
C PHE A 38 5.43 -12.52 -16.10
N HIS A 39 5.82 -11.56 -15.25
CA HIS A 39 6.74 -11.77 -14.14
C HIS A 39 6.03 -11.60 -12.78
N PRO A 40 5.26 -12.60 -12.33
CA PRO A 40 4.42 -12.52 -11.12
C PRO A 40 5.21 -12.17 -9.86
N CYS A 41 6.49 -12.58 -9.78
CA CYS A 41 7.39 -12.18 -8.69
C CYS A 41 7.59 -10.66 -8.58
N GLN A 42 7.60 -9.92 -9.69
CA GLN A 42 7.75 -8.45 -9.69
C GLN A 42 6.49 -7.78 -9.13
N PHE A 43 5.31 -8.23 -9.57
CA PHE A 43 4.02 -7.79 -9.06
C PHE A 43 3.90 -8.01 -7.54
N VAL A 44 4.19 -9.23 -7.06
CA VAL A 44 4.15 -9.56 -5.62
C VAL A 44 5.13 -8.69 -4.82
N LYS A 45 6.32 -8.42 -5.36
CA LYS A 45 7.32 -7.57 -4.68
C LYS A 45 6.81 -6.15 -4.49
N ILE A 46 6.20 -5.53 -5.51
CA ILE A 46 5.68 -4.17 -5.41
C ILE A 46 4.52 -4.12 -4.40
N ILE A 47 3.59 -5.08 -4.46
CA ILE A 47 2.46 -5.15 -3.53
C ILE A 47 2.91 -5.30 -2.07
N LYS A 48 3.90 -6.15 -1.80
CA LYS A 48 4.49 -6.28 -0.46
C LYS A 48 5.17 -5.00 0.02
N THR A 49 5.80 -4.28 -0.89
CA THR A 49 6.44 -2.99 -0.59
C THR A 49 5.40 -1.93 -0.23
N LEU A 50 4.35 -1.81 -1.05
CA LEU A 50 3.19 -0.94 -0.77
C LEU A 50 2.58 -1.27 0.60
N LYS A 51 2.36 -2.55 0.90
CA LYS A 51 1.81 -3.00 2.18
C LYS A 51 2.62 -2.48 3.37
N SER A 52 3.93 -2.73 3.36
CA SER A 52 4.84 -2.33 4.43
C SER A 52 4.83 -0.80 4.64
N ARG A 53 4.80 -0.03 3.54
CA ARG A 53 4.74 1.44 3.60
C ARG A 53 3.41 1.94 4.18
N PHE A 54 2.28 1.36 3.77
CA PHE A 54 0.97 1.71 4.32
C PHE A 54 0.88 1.37 5.81
N GLU A 55 1.34 0.19 6.23
CA GLU A 55 1.36 -0.23 7.64
C GLU A 55 2.19 0.74 8.50
N ALA A 56 3.39 1.11 8.04
CA ALA A 56 4.25 2.07 8.73
C ALA A 56 3.60 3.47 8.84
N ALA A 57 3.00 3.95 7.76
CA ALA A 57 2.34 5.25 7.73
C ALA A 57 1.11 5.29 8.65
N LEU A 58 0.25 4.26 8.59
CA LEU A 58 -0.93 4.14 9.46
C LEU A 58 -0.55 4.07 10.93
N TYR A 59 0.53 3.35 11.27
CA TYR A 59 1.03 3.31 12.63
C TYR A 59 1.40 4.71 13.16
N LEU A 60 2.12 5.51 12.37
CA LEU A 60 2.47 6.88 12.74
C LEU A 60 1.23 7.78 12.85
N LEU A 61 0.28 7.64 11.93
CA LEU A 61 -0.97 8.40 11.93
C LEU A 61 -1.81 8.11 13.19
N LEU A 62 -1.95 6.83 13.56
CA LEU A 62 -2.71 6.42 14.73
C LEU A 62 -2.02 6.77 16.05
N LEU A 63 -0.69 6.64 16.11
CA LEU A 63 0.07 6.87 17.34
C LEU A 63 0.27 8.36 17.66
N TYR A 64 0.46 9.19 16.63
CA TYR A 64 0.87 10.59 16.85
C TYR A 64 -0.10 11.63 16.32
N LEU A 65 -0.68 11.44 15.12
CA LEU A 65 -1.53 12.46 14.52
C LEU A 65 -2.95 12.40 15.06
N THR A 66 -3.50 11.19 15.20
CA THR A 66 -4.86 11.00 15.71
C THR A 66 -5.03 11.55 17.12
N PRO A 67 -4.16 11.24 18.11
CA PRO A 67 -4.31 11.78 19.47
C PRO A 67 -4.06 13.29 19.59
N ALA A 68 -3.41 13.90 18.58
CA ALA A 68 -3.15 15.33 18.56
C ALA A 68 -4.36 16.16 18.09
N ILE A 69 -5.43 15.51 17.60
CA ILE A 69 -6.67 16.19 17.20
C ILE A 69 -7.37 16.69 18.46
N PRO A 70 -7.76 17.98 18.55
CA PRO A 70 -8.34 18.54 19.79
C PRO A 70 -9.70 17.96 20.18
N ASP A 71 -10.46 17.47 19.21
CA ASP A 71 -11.84 17.02 19.35
C ASP A 71 -11.94 15.49 19.38
N ALA A 72 -12.59 14.94 20.41
CA ALA A 72 -12.70 13.49 20.62
C ALA A 72 -13.56 12.81 19.55
N ASP A 73 -14.64 13.46 19.10
CA ASP A 73 -15.50 12.90 18.06
C ASP A 73 -14.72 12.77 16.74
N SER A 74 -13.95 13.79 16.39
CA SER A 74 -13.03 13.77 15.25
C SER A 74 -11.97 12.68 15.40
N GLN A 75 -11.36 12.51 16.57
CA GLN A 75 -10.41 11.42 16.81
C GLN A 75 -11.02 10.06 16.49
N ASP A 76 -12.21 9.79 17.00
CA ASP A 76 -12.87 8.49 16.84
C ASP A 76 -13.33 8.26 15.38
N GLN A 77 -13.74 9.33 14.69
CA GLN A 77 -13.99 9.29 13.24
C GLN A 77 -12.71 8.92 12.46
N PHE A 78 -11.58 9.56 12.74
CA PHE A 78 -10.32 9.25 12.07
C PHE A 78 -9.83 7.84 12.39
N LYS A 79 -9.91 7.37 13.64
CA LYS A 79 -9.57 5.98 13.99
C LYS A 79 -10.40 5.00 13.18
N THR A 80 -11.72 5.21 13.14
CA THR A 80 -12.65 4.35 12.39
C THR A 80 -12.29 4.35 10.91
N TRP A 81 -12.04 5.53 10.34
CA TRP A 81 -11.65 5.68 8.95
C TRP A 81 -10.33 4.94 8.64
N PHE A 82 -9.29 5.11 9.46
CA PHE A 82 -8.01 4.42 9.30
C PHE A 82 -8.15 2.90 9.41
N ILE A 83 -8.97 2.39 10.32
CA ILE A 83 -9.25 0.95 10.44
C ILE A 83 -9.91 0.41 9.16
N VAL A 84 -10.93 1.11 8.64
CA VAL A 84 -11.63 0.73 7.41
C VAL A 84 -10.67 0.72 6.22
N TRP A 85 -9.83 1.75 6.08
CA TRP A 85 -8.83 1.83 5.03
C TRP A 85 -7.79 0.73 5.13
N ASN A 86 -7.27 0.45 6.32
CA ASN A 86 -6.31 -0.62 6.55
C ASN A 86 -6.89 -1.98 6.13
N ASN A 87 -8.10 -2.30 6.56
CA ASN A 87 -8.77 -3.55 6.20
C ASN A 87 -9.03 -3.65 4.69
N SER A 88 -9.42 -2.55 4.05
CA SER A 88 -9.67 -2.50 2.60
C SER A 88 -8.39 -2.72 1.80
N ILE A 89 -7.28 -2.07 2.21
CA ILE A 89 -5.97 -2.22 1.57
C ILE A 89 -5.45 -3.65 1.74
N ILE A 90 -5.51 -4.21 2.95
CA ILE A 90 -5.10 -5.60 3.21
C ILE A 90 -5.90 -6.56 2.32
N SER A 91 -7.22 -6.39 2.24
CA SER A 91 -8.08 -7.25 1.41
C SER A 91 -7.75 -7.12 -0.08
N ALA A 92 -7.56 -5.89 -0.57
CA ALA A 92 -7.18 -5.66 -1.97
C ALA A 92 -5.84 -6.32 -2.30
N MET A 93 -4.84 -6.18 -1.43
CA MET A 93 -3.52 -6.78 -1.60
C MET A 93 -3.57 -8.31 -1.56
N GLN A 94 -4.32 -8.90 -0.64
CA GLN A 94 -4.49 -10.36 -0.56
C GLN A 94 -5.16 -10.92 -1.81
N ASN A 95 -6.23 -10.27 -2.28
CA ASN A 95 -6.90 -10.67 -3.53
C ASN A 95 -5.96 -10.56 -4.72
N PHE A 96 -5.15 -9.50 -4.76
CA PHE A 96 -4.17 -9.29 -5.81
C PHE A 96 -3.09 -10.38 -5.81
N GLU A 97 -2.47 -10.65 -4.66
CA GLU A 97 -1.48 -11.73 -4.50
C GLU A 97 -2.08 -13.07 -4.93
N HIS A 98 -3.32 -13.38 -4.53
CA HIS A 98 -4.01 -14.61 -4.93
C HIS A 98 -4.20 -14.74 -6.45
N VAL A 99 -4.63 -13.66 -7.11
CA VAL A 99 -4.79 -13.65 -8.58
C VAL A 99 -3.44 -13.85 -9.27
N VAL A 100 -2.41 -13.12 -8.85
CA VAL A 100 -1.07 -13.24 -9.43
C VAL A 100 -0.48 -14.64 -9.26
N GLU A 101 -0.66 -15.24 -8.07
CA GLU A 101 -0.24 -16.63 -7.81
C GLU A 101 -1.03 -17.64 -8.65
N SER A 102 -2.34 -17.43 -8.86
CA SER A 102 -3.16 -18.33 -9.67
C SER A 102 -2.71 -18.40 -11.14
N LEU A 103 -2.19 -17.29 -11.66
CA LEU A 103 -1.67 -17.18 -13.04
C LEU A 103 -0.32 -17.89 -13.22
N VAL A 104 0.42 -18.16 -12.12
CA VAL A 104 1.66 -18.96 -12.15
C VAL A 104 1.35 -20.46 -12.35
N VAL A 105 0.15 -20.90 -11.98
CA VAL A 105 -0.19 -22.32 -11.83
C VAL A 105 -0.93 -22.89 -13.06
N THR A 106 -1.29 -22.08 -14.05
CA THR A 106 -1.91 -22.58 -15.30
C THR A 106 -0.85 -23.09 -16.28
N PRO A 107 -0.83 -24.41 -16.60
CA PRO A 107 0.05 -25.01 -17.59
C PRO A 107 -0.38 -24.73 -19.04
#